data_AF-A0A1V6D5J4-F1
#
_entry.id   AF-A0A1V6D5J4-F1
#
_cell.length_a   1.000
_cell.length_b   1.000
_cell.length_c   1.000
_cell.angle_alpha   90.00
_cell.angle_beta   90.00
_cell.angle_gamma   90.00
#
_symmetry.space_group_name_H-M   'P 1'
#
loop_
_entity.id
_entity.type
_entity.pdbx_description
1 polymer ?
#
loop_
_entity_poly.entity_id
_entity_poly.type
_entity_poly.pdbx_seq_one_letter_code
_entity_poly.pdbx_strand_id
1 'polypeptide(L)' 'MRTSRGLSQAELGRLIGVSQRRIAAIEASPGRASFDQLSKIIALLGGQVSVGGLEDGTAQTAVKQKTLRKSSKSEKADW' A
#
# COMPACT_ATOMS: atom_id res chain seq x y z
N MET A 1 0.45 4.07 6.71
CA MET A 1 -0.80 4.46 6.00
C MET A 1 -1.75 5.25 6.89
N ARG A 2 -1.96 4.84 8.15
CA ARG A 2 -2.68 5.65 9.15
C ARG A 2 -1.91 6.92 9.53
N THR A 3 -0.63 6.77 9.85
CA THR A 3 0.25 7.87 10.30
C THR A 3 0.38 9.00 9.29
N SER A 4 0.40 8.69 7.99
CA SER A 4 0.41 9.69 6.91
C SER A 4 -0.88 10.53 6.83
N ARG A 5 -1.93 10.13 7.55
CA ARG A 5 -3.20 10.85 7.68
C ARG A 5 -3.37 11.48 9.07
N GLY A 6 -2.33 11.48 9.90
CA GLY A 6 -2.35 12.07 11.25
C GLY A 6 -3.20 11.33 12.28
N LEU A 7 -3.75 10.16 11.94
CA LEU A 7 -4.61 9.40 12.83
C LEU A 7 -3.79 8.57 13.82
N SER A 8 -4.25 8.45 15.07
CA SER A 8 -3.80 7.47 16.07
C SER A 8 -4.51 6.12 15.91
N GLN A 9 -3.98 5.05 16.50
CA GLN A 9 -4.62 3.72 16.44
C GLN A 9 -6.04 3.74 17.05
N ALA A 10 -6.24 4.54 18.10
CA ALA A 10 -7.54 4.67 18.74
C ALA A 10 -8.55 5.41 17.85
N GLU A 11 -8.12 6.47 17.15
CA GLU A 11 -8.96 7.20 16.19
C GLU A 11 -9.37 6.33 15.02
N LEU A 12 -8.43 5.59 14.43
CA LEU A 12 -8.76 4.64 13.37
C LEU A 12 -9.72 3.55 13.89
N GLY A 13 -9.50 3.06 15.10
CA GLY A 13 -10.39 2.10 15.75
C GLY A 13 -11.82 2.62 15.87
N ARG A 14 -12.00 3.84 16.37
CA ARG A 14 -13.31 4.50 16.45
C ARG A 14 -14.00 4.62 15.10
N LEU A 15 -13.26 4.99 14.06
CA LEU A 15 -13.79 5.16 12.70
C LEU A 15 -14.28 3.86 12.06
N ILE A 16 -13.71 2.70 12.43
CA ILE A 16 -14.11 1.39 11.89
C ILE A 16 -14.89 0.53 12.90
N GLY A 17 -15.21 1.06 14.07
CA GLY A 17 -15.96 0.36 15.12
C GLY A 17 -15.19 -0.75 15.85
N VAL A 18 -13.87 -0.63 16.00
CA VAL A 18 -13.05 -1.61 16.75
C VAL A 18 -12.16 -0.94 17.79
N SER A 19 -11.65 -1.74 18.73
CA SER A 19 -10.74 -1.22 19.76
C SER A 19 -9.36 -0.87 19.19
N GLN A 20 -8.65 0.05 19.85
CA GLN A 20 -7.24 0.35 19.55
C GLN A 20 -6.37 -0.92 19.55
N ARG A 21 -6.57 -1.81 20.53
CA ARG A 21 -5.86 -3.09 20.62
C ARG A 21 -6.05 -3.93 19.36
N ARG A 22 -7.26 -3.94 18.80
CA ARG A 22 -7.53 -4.64 17.53
C ARG A 22 -6.80 -3.99 16.37
N ILE A 23 -6.76 -2.66 16.28
CA ILE A 23 -5.96 -1.95 15.26
C ILE A 23 -4.48 -2.31 15.37
N ALA A 24 -3.91 -2.29 16.58
CA ALA A 24 -2.52 -2.66 16.80
C ALA A 24 -2.22 -4.10 16.36
N ALA A 25 -3.11 -5.05 16.66
CA ALA A 25 -2.97 -6.44 16.22
C ALA A 25 -3.05 -6.58 14.68
N ILE A 26 -3.92 -5.82 14.02
CA ILE A 26 -4.02 -5.80 12.54
C ILE A 26 -2.75 -5.19 11.94
N GLU A 27 -2.24 -4.08 12.49
CA GLU A 27 -1.00 -3.43 12.03
C GLU A 27 0.22 -4.36 12.21
N ALA A 28 0.26 -5.17 13.27
CA ALA A 28 1.33 -6.14 13.52
C ALA A 28 1.24 -7.40 12.63
N SER A 29 0.05 -7.81 12.22
CA SER A 29 -0.16 -9.03 11.42
C SER A 29 -1.40 -8.92 10.52
N PRO A 30 -1.30 -8.20 9.39
CA PRO A 30 -2.43 -7.95 8.49
C PRO A 30 -3.09 -9.24 7.96
N GLY A 31 -2.29 -10.29 7.71
CA GLY A 31 -2.78 -11.58 7.19
C GLY A 31 -3.67 -12.38 8.15
N ARG A 32 -3.78 -11.95 9.42
CA ARG A 32 -4.70 -12.56 10.40
C ARG A 32 -6.03 -11.81 10.53
N ALA A 33 -6.15 -10.65 9.89
CA ALA A 33 -7.39 -9.90 9.84
C ALA A 33 -8.32 -10.48 8.75
N SER A 34 -9.63 -10.36 8.93
CA SER A 34 -10.56 -10.73 7.87
C SER A 34 -10.43 -9.76 6.69
N PHE A 35 -10.74 -10.24 5.49
CA PHE A 35 -10.78 -9.39 4.30
C PHE A 35 -11.73 -8.19 4.47
N ASP A 36 -12.88 -8.39 5.13
CA ASP A 36 -13.83 -7.32 5.47
C ASP A 36 -13.18 -6.21 6.33
N GLN A 37 -12.38 -6.57 7.33
CA GLN A 37 -11.68 -5.58 8.16
C GLN A 37 -10.62 -4.82 7.37
N LEU A 38 -9.83 -5.54 6.56
CA LEU A 38 -8.81 -4.93 5.73
C LEU A 38 -9.42 -3.99 4.68
N SER A 39 -10.48 -4.42 4.00
CA SER A 39 -11.16 -3.61 2.98
C SER A 39 -11.78 -2.35 3.58
N LYS A 40 -12.41 -2.42 4.77
CA LYS A 40 -12.91 -1.23 5.49
C LYS A 40 -11.79 -0.25 5.83
N ILE A 41 -10.67 -0.75 6.34
CA ILE A 41 -9.51 0.10 6.66
C ILE A 41 -8.96 0.75 5.37
N ILE A 42 -8.80 -0.02 4.30
CA ILE A 42 -8.29 0.48 3.01
C ILE A 42 -9.21 1.55 2.44
N ALA A 43 -10.52 1.29 2.40
CA ALA A 43 -11.52 2.23 1.90
C ALA A 43 -11.53 3.53 2.73
N LEU A 44 -11.49 3.43 4.05
CA LEU A 44 -11.45 4.59 4.94
C LEU A 44 -10.18 5.41 4.77
N LEU A 45 -9.06 4.74 4.51
CA LEU A 45 -7.78 5.36 4.20
C LEU A 45 -7.65 5.68 2.70
N GLY A 46 -8.75 5.74 1.93
CA GLY A 46 -8.80 6.17 0.53
C GLY A 46 -7.94 5.34 -0.43
N GLY A 47 -7.68 4.08 -0.09
CA GLY A 47 -7.00 3.13 -0.98
C GLY A 47 -7.99 2.27 -1.77
N GLN A 48 -7.45 1.50 -2.71
CA GLN A 48 -8.19 0.51 -3.47
C GLN A 48 -7.64 -0.90 -3.25
N VAL A 49 -8.51 -1.90 -3.35
CA VAL A 49 -8.15 -3.32 -3.36
C VAL A 49 -8.25 -3.84 -4.79
N SER A 50 -7.19 -4.44 -5.29
CA SER A 50 -7.14 -5.06 -6.63
C SER A 50 -6.84 -6.55 -6.48
N VAL A 51 -7.59 -7.40 -7.18
CA VAL A 51 -7.32 -8.85 -7.24
C VAL A 51 -6.64 -9.13 -8.58
N GLY A 52 -5.39 -9.62 -8.53
CA GLY A 52 -4.66 -10.09 -9.70
C GLY A 52 -4.76 -11.61 -9.81
N GLY A 53 -4.69 -12.13 -11.04
CA GLY A 53 -4.62 -13.56 -11.29
C GLY A 53 -3.38 -14.21 -10.65
N LEU A 54 -3.47 -15.51 -10.39
CA LEU A 54 -2.36 -16.34 -9.94
C LEU A 54 -1.41 -16.63 -11.11
N GLU A 55 -0.87 -15.60 -11.74
CA GLU A 55 0.26 -15.80 -12.63
C GLU A 55 1.48 -15.84 -11.71
N ASP A 56 2.09 -17.02 -11.60
CA ASP A 56 3.18 -17.31 -10.68
C ASP A 56 4.28 -16.25 -10.74
N GLY A 57 4.29 -15.34 -9.76
CA GLY A 57 5.46 -14.60 -9.32
C GLY A 57 6.01 -13.49 -10.24
N THR A 58 6.18 -12.32 -9.64
CA THR A 58 7.26 -11.34 -9.92
C THR A 58 7.08 -10.34 -11.08
N ALA A 59 6.10 -9.43 -11.02
CA ALA A 59 6.16 -8.24 -11.88
C ALA A 59 5.47 -6.98 -11.36
N GLN A 60 5.53 -6.65 -10.06
CA GLN A 60 5.01 -5.36 -9.58
C GLN A 60 5.97 -4.62 -8.63
N THR A 61 7.22 -4.45 -9.08
CA THR A 61 8.10 -3.38 -8.56
C THR A 61 8.73 -2.54 -9.70
N ALA A 62 8.48 -2.88 -10.97
CA ALA A 62 9.22 -2.34 -12.11
C ALA A 62 8.63 -1.08 -12.78
N VAL A 63 7.56 -0.48 -12.26
CA VAL A 63 7.01 0.75 -12.87
C VAL A 63 7.88 1.99 -12.54
N LYS A 64 8.73 1.95 -11.49
CA LYS A 64 9.59 3.09 -11.13
C LYS A 64 10.92 3.19 -11.89
N GLN A 65 11.30 2.18 -12.68
CA GLN A 65 12.63 2.13 -13.32
C GLN A 65 12.61 2.53 -14.81
N LYS A 66 11.44 2.60 -15.45
CA LYS A 66 11.34 2.94 -16.89
C LYS A 66 11.41 4.45 -17.17
N THR A 67 11.17 5.31 -16.17
CA THR A 67 11.22 6.77 -16.32
C THR A 67 12.61 7.38 -16.08
N LEU A 68 13.58 6.68 -15.47
CA LEU A 68 14.93 7.23 -15.29
C LEU A 68 15.93 6.85 -16.40
N ARG A 69 15.71 5.79 -17.18
CA ARG A 69 16.72 5.32 -18.16
C ARG A 69 16.69 6.06 -19.52
N LYS A 70 15.79 7.03 -19.73
CA LYS A 70 15.64 7.70 -21.03
C LYS A 70 16.29 9.08 -21.12
N SER A 71 16.88 9.61 -20.03
CA SER A 71 17.49 10.95 -20.04
C SER A 71 19.02 10.96 -20.10
N SER A 72 19.70 9.81 -20.13
CA SER A 72 21.18 9.76 -20.07
C SER A 72 21.78 8.88 -21.18
N LYS A 73 21.41 9.13 -22.44
CA LYS A 73 22.14 8.72 -23.65
C LYS A 73 21.57 9.57 -24.79
N SER A 74 22.19 10.66 -25.21
CA SER A 74 23.50 10.70 -25.88
C SER A 74 24.12 12.09 -25.81
N GLU A 75 25.22 12.22 -25.07
CA GLU A 75 26.25 13.20 -25.41
C GLU A 75 27.38 12.43 -26.10
N LYS A 76 27.81 12.96 -27.25
CA LYS A 76 29.06 12.67 -27.99
C LYS A 76 29.06 11.52 -29.00
N ALA A 77 28.89 11.92 -30.26
CA ALA A 77 29.57 11.46 -31.48
C ALA A 77 29.22 12.52 -32.55
N ASP A 78 30.06 13.05 -33.42
CA ASP A 78 31.49 12.98 -33.70
C ASP A 78 31.73 14.09 -34.76
N TRP A 79 32.61 15.07 -34.49
CA TRP A 79 33.38 15.89 -35.46
C TRP A 79 34.52 16.51 -34.64
#